data_AF-A0A367YYR6-F1
#
_entry.id   AF-A0A367YYR6-F1
#
_cell.length_a   1.000
_cell.length_b   1.000
_cell.length_c   1.000
_cell.angle_alpha   90.00
_cell.angle_beta   90.00
_cell.angle_gamma   90.00
#
_symmetry.space_group_name_H-M   'P 1'
#
loop_
_entity.id
_entity.type
_entity.pdbx_description
1 polymer ?
#
loop_
_entity_poly.entity_id
_entity_poly.type
_entity_poly.pdbx_seq_one_letter_code
_entity_poly.pdbx_strand_id
1 'polypeptide(L)'
;MGYVRGYATQSIQHGKSPHRRVGHVGARHYAADVARWSRSQVEAAATDAGSLAAAWRLARPGPWSGCGANDTLLWGHCQGSGATPYQVSIDLTTPAWRCSCPSRRSPCKHALALLLLWSDGALEPGGALETGDAPAEAAEWSARRAARAAQPVSAPPDPAAQAARLEKRLALMDAGIEELALWLTDLVRTGLGAARSRPTGWWDQIGARMVDAQLPGLGQRLRDLGSEVSARPDWTEHLLAAVGRLWAVVRAWRRREQLDADQLGDLRAVVGWSFSREEVRQREILLDDWLVLGAHRSDDGRLQQQRTWLHGRRTGETVQLLDFAAGTSALPLPQVSGTSLTAGLARYPGHPPRRALFVDEPRPAEVAAPWPAAVTTTEAVERRDALLVDQPWLRVVPAHLRSVRLALAPAPLLVDADGRGLPLAEDADVWALAALTGGHPADVVVELQGARVRPLTVTRADPAAGLAPGAVVVA
;
A
#
# COMPACT_ATOMS: atom_id res chain seq x y z
N MET A 1 15.46 53.19 34.68
CA MET A 1 16.17 54.02 33.68
C MET A 1 15.66 53.56 32.30
N GLY A 2 14.57 54.04 31.73
CA GLY A 2 13.90 55.33 31.84
C GLY A 2 14.36 56.26 30.72
N TYR A 3 13.85 56.07 29.50
CA TYR A 3 13.75 57.14 28.50
C TYR A 3 12.48 56.96 27.66
N VAL A 4 11.72 58.05 27.61
CA VAL A 4 10.40 58.24 26.97
C VAL A 4 10.54 59.45 26.03
N ARG A 5 9.66 59.51 25.02
CA ARG A 5 9.24 60.65 24.15
C ARG A 5 9.91 60.68 22.76
N GLY A 6 9.18 61.00 21.69
CA GLY A 6 7.96 61.80 21.63
C GLY A 6 7.06 61.56 20.41
N TYR A 7 5.79 61.93 20.60
CA TYR A 7 4.77 62.14 19.59
C TYR A 7 4.91 63.52 18.94
N ALA A 8 4.57 63.65 17.66
CA ALA A 8 4.05 64.88 17.08
C ALA A 8 2.99 64.59 16.01
N THR A 9 1.84 65.19 16.25
CA THR A 9 0.56 65.25 15.51
C THR A 9 0.60 66.14 14.27
N GLN A 10 -0.23 65.83 13.26
CA GLN A 10 -0.97 66.73 12.34
C GLN A 10 -1.64 65.82 11.28
N SER A 11 -2.85 65.97 10.76
CA SER A 11 -4.04 66.79 10.97
C SER A 11 -5.16 66.10 10.20
N ILE A 12 -6.35 65.99 10.80
CA ILE A 12 -7.56 65.43 10.15
C ILE A 12 -8.25 66.56 9.38
N GLN A 13 -8.45 66.41 8.06
CA GLN A 13 -9.44 67.16 7.30
C GLN A 13 -10.47 66.19 6.72
N HIS A 14 -11.74 66.44 7.06
CA HIS A 14 -12.93 65.77 6.56
C HIS A 14 -13.26 66.27 5.15
N GLY A 15 -13.35 65.36 4.19
CA GLY A 15 -13.98 65.59 2.88
C GLY A 15 -15.01 64.49 2.61
N LYS A 16 -16.27 64.89 2.43
CA LYS A 16 -17.43 64.00 2.18
C LYS A 16 -17.53 63.61 0.70
N SER A 17 -17.81 62.32 0.48
CA SER A 17 -18.57 61.69 -0.64
C SER A 17 -17.96 61.65 -2.05
N PRO A 18 -18.33 60.68 -2.93
CA PRO A 18 -19.49 59.77 -2.86
C PRO A 18 -19.19 58.27 -3.07
N HIS A 19 -20.19 57.45 -2.71
CA HIS A 19 -20.30 56.02 -2.97
C HIS A 19 -19.93 55.62 -4.42
N ARG A 20 -18.89 54.80 -4.56
CA ARG A 20 -18.66 53.97 -5.75
C ARG A 20 -18.90 52.51 -5.38
N ARG A 21 -19.92 51.89 -5.98
CA ARG A 21 -20.11 50.44 -5.96
C ARG A 21 -18.87 49.78 -6.56
N VAL A 22 -18.11 49.05 -5.74
CA VAL A 22 -17.11 48.10 -6.23
C VAL A 22 -17.83 46.77 -6.35
N GLY A 23 -18.01 46.33 -7.60
CA GLY A 23 -18.62 45.05 -7.91
C GLY A 23 -17.82 43.89 -7.33
N HIS A 24 -18.54 42.87 -6.88
CA HIS A 24 -17.97 41.55 -6.63
C HIS A 24 -17.22 41.08 -7.89
N VAL A 25 -15.89 41.05 -7.80
CA VAL A 25 -15.08 40.25 -8.70
C VAL A 25 -15.31 38.81 -8.26
N GLY A 26 -16.14 38.11 -9.01
CA GLY A 26 -16.44 36.69 -8.78
C GLY A 26 -15.14 35.89 -8.75
N ALA A 27 -14.94 35.15 -7.67
CA ALA A 27 -13.94 34.10 -7.60
C ALA A 27 -14.22 33.13 -8.74
N ARG A 28 -13.34 33.14 -9.75
CA ARG A 28 -13.28 32.07 -10.74
C ARG A 28 -12.84 30.82 -9.98
N HIS A 29 -13.77 29.90 -9.74
CA HIS A 29 -13.43 28.52 -9.40
C HIS A 29 -12.58 27.97 -10.55
N TYR A 30 -11.28 27.81 -10.31
CA TYR A 30 -10.46 26.92 -11.12
C TYR A 30 -10.85 25.49 -10.70
N ALA A 31 -11.85 24.92 -11.38
CA ALA A 31 -12.01 23.48 -11.41
C ALA A 31 -10.76 22.91 -12.08
N ALA A 32 -10.15 21.90 -11.48
CA ALA A 32 -9.01 21.22 -12.08
C ALA A 32 -9.48 20.48 -13.32
N ASP A 33 -9.06 20.92 -14.51
CA ASP A 33 -9.24 20.17 -15.74
C ASP A 33 -8.55 18.81 -15.56
N VAL A 34 -9.31 17.72 -15.63
CA VAL A 34 -8.70 16.37 -15.60
C VAL A 34 -7.92 16.19 -16.90
N ALA A 35 -6.59 16.23 -16.78
CA ALA A 35 -5.70 16.06 -17.91
C ALA A 35 -5.95 14.71 -18.61
N ARG A 36 -6.07 14.76 -19.94
CA ARG A 36 -6.25 13.57 -20.78
C ARG A 36 -5.14 12.56 -20.53
N TRP A 37 -5.51 11.28 -20.47
CA TRP A 37 -4.55 10.21 -20.29
C TRP A 37 -3.68 10.05 -21.53
N SER A 38 -2.40 9.78 -21.31
CA SER A 38 -1.48 9.30 -22.33
C SER A 38 -1.69 7.81 -22.60
N ARG A 39 -1.30 7.33 -23.79
CA ARG A 39 -1.36 5.89 -24.12
C ARG A 39 -0.65 5.02 -23.10
N SER A 40 0.50 5.47 -22.59
CA SER A 40 1.25 4.76 -21.55
C SER A 40 0.47 4.64 -20.23
N GLN A 41 -0.34 5.64 -19.85
CA GLN A 41 -1.23 5.54 -18.69
C GLN A 41 -2.35 4.52 -18.92
N VAL A 42 -2.87 4.39 -20.15
CA VAL A 42 -3.87 3.37 -20.49
C VAL A 42 -3.26 1.96 -20.50
N GLU A 43 -2.04 1.81 -21.00
CA GLU A 43 -1.29 0.55 -20.96
C GLU A 43 -1.02 0.10 -19.53
N ALA A 44 -0.61 1.03 -18.65
CA ALA A 44 -0.39 0.76 -17.23
C ALA A 44 -1.66 0.35 -16.47
N ALA A 45 -2.84 0.79 -16.92
CA ALA A 45 -4.12 0.42 -16.32
C ALA A 45 -4.61 -0.99 -16.70
N ALA A 46 -4.02 -1.63 -17.73
CA ALA A 46 -4.45 -2.96 -18.17
C ALA A 46 -3.99 -4.06 -17.20
N THR A 47 -4.92 -4.92 -16.77
CA THR A 47 -4.62 -6.05 -15.86
C THR A 47 -3.98 -7.26 -16.55
N ASP A 48 -3.98 -7.30 -17.89
CA ASP A 48 -3.31 -8.34 -18.66
C ASP A 48 -3.08 -7.91 -20.12
N ALA A 49 -2.02 -8.45 -20.72
CA ALA A 49 -1.64 -8.15 -22.10
C ALA A 49 -2.71 -8.57 -23.14
N GLY A 50 -3.53 -9.58 -22.85
CA GLY A 50 -4.59 -10.05 -23.74
C GLY A 50 -5.74 -9.04 -23.87
N SER A 51 -6.19 -8.48 -22.74
CA SER A 51 -7.20 -7.42 -22.69
C SER A 51 -6.70 -6.16 -23.37
N LEU A 52 -5.43 -5.79 -23.18
CA LEU A 52 -4.81 -4.64 -23.84
C LEU A 52 -4.69 -4.83 -25.36
N ALA A 53 -4.19 -5.98 -25.83
CA ALA A 53 -4.11 -6.29 -27.26
C ALA A 53 -5.49 -6.31 -27.93
N ALA A 54 -6.51 -6.80 -27.22
CA ALA A 54 -7.89 -6.76 -27.70
C ALA A 54 -8.47 -5.33 -27.70
N ALA A 55 -8.09 -4.50 -26.73
CA ALA A 55 -8.47 -3.09 -26.65
C ALA A 55 -7.92 -2.29 -27.84
N TRP A 56 -6.65 -2.50 -28.20
CA TRP A 56 -6.04 -1.86 -29.38
C TRP A 56 -6.81 -2.13 -30.68
N ARG A 57 -7.33 -3.35 -30.85
CA ARG A 57 -8.15 -3.70 -32.03
C ARG A 57 -9.54 -3.05 -32.02
N LEU A 58 -10.03 -2.69 -30.83
CA LEU A 58 -11.34 -2.06 -30.62
C LEU A 58 -11.26 -0.53 -30.57
N ALA A 59 -10.08 0.06 -30.38
CA ALA A 59 -9.85 1.51 -30.32
C ALA A 59 -9.87 2.15 -31.73
N ARG A 60 -11.02 2.04 -32.41
CA ARG A 60 -11.30 2.64 -33.72
C ARG A 60 -12.76 3.09 -33.75
N PRO A 61 -13.18 4.07 -34.56
CA PRO A 61 -14.54 4.62 -34.48
C PRO A 61 -15.68 3.61 -34.74
N GLY A 62 -15.52 2.70 -35.71
CA GLY A 62 -16.61 1.84 -36.21
C GLY A 62 -17.49 1.12 -35.18
N PRO A 63 -16.95 0.40 -34.18
CA PRO A 63 -17.76 -0.28 -33.17
C PRO A 63 -18.31 0.66 -32.09
N TRP A 64 -18.04 1.97 -32.11
CA TRP A 64 -18.40 2.89 -31.05
C TRP A 64 -19.51 3.85 -31.46
N SER A 65 -20.44 4.08 -30.54
CA SER A 65 -21.52 5.06 -30.70
C SER A 65 -21.87 5.71 -29.37
N GLY A 66 -22.56 6.85 -29.41
CA GLY A 66 -23.00 7.59 -28.23
C GLY A 66 -21.88 7.80 -27.21
N CYS A 67 -20.71 8.17 -27.70
CA CYS A 67 -19.53 8.38 -26.86
C CYS A 67 -19.48 9.83 -26.39
N GLY A 68 -18.69 10.09 -25.36
CA GLY A 68 -18.47 11.43 -24.88
C GLY A 68 -17.60 11.43 -23.65
N ALA A 69 -17.05 12.59 -23.34
CA ALA A 69 -16.24 12.81 -22.15
C ALA A 69 -16.59 14.18 -21.56
N ASN A 70 -16.49 14.28 -20.24
CA ASN A 70 -16.43 15.53 -19.51
C ASN A 70 -15.32 15.43 -18.45
N ASP A 71 -15.21 16.42 -17.57
CA ASP A 71 -14.13 16.49 -16.59
C ASP A 71 -14.11 15.33 -15.60
N THR A 72 -15.21 14.59 -15.42
CA THR A 72 -15.33 13.56 -14.38
C THR A 72 -15.69 12.18 -14.90
N LEU A 73 -16.19 12.08 -16.13
CA LEU A 73 -16.76 10.88 -16.69
C LEU A 73 -16.43 10.75 -18.17
N LEU A 74 -16.11 9.52 -18.58
CA LEU A 74 -15.97 9.10 -19.96
C LEU A 74 -16.97 7.97 -20.24
N TRP A 75 -17.73 8.05 -21.32
CA TRP A 75 -18.78 7.08 -21.65
C TRP A 75 -18.80 6.71 -23.14
N GLY A 76 -19.40 5.56 -23.44
CA GLY A 76 -19.61 5.11 -24.81
C GLY A 76 -20.32 3.77 -24.90
N HIS A 77 -20.81 3.47 -26.09
CA HIS A 77 -21.43 2.18 -26.42
C HIS A 77 -20.55 1.44 -27.42
N CYS A 78 -20.08 0.25 -27.05
CA CYS A 78 -19.28 -0.61 -27.93
C CYS A 78 -20.13 -1.75 -28.48
N GLN A 79 -20.25 -1.84 -29.80
CA GLN A 79 -20.93 -2.92 -30.49
C GLN A 79 -20.20 -4.26 -30.25
N GLY A 80 -20.88 -5.17 -29.57
CA GLY A 80 -20.42 -6.54 -29.33
C GLY A 80 -21.00 -7.53 -30.34
N SER A 81 -20.87 -8.83 -30.03
CA SER A 81 -21.46 -9.91 -30.81
C SER A 81 -22.98 -10.07 -30.62
N GLY A 82 -23.59 -9.32 -29.69
CA GLY A 82 -25.03 -9.31 -29.44
C GLY A 82 -25.73 -8.10 -30.06
N ALA A 83 -27.06 -8.11 -30.04
CA ALA A 83 -27.89 -7.03 -30.60
C ALA A 83 -27.80 -5.72 -29.81
N THR A 84 -27.56 -5.79 -28.49
CA THR A 84 -27.42 -4.62 -27.62
C THR A 84 -25.94 -4.26 -27.44
N PRO A 85 -25.51 -3.03 -27.79
CA PRO A 85 -24.16 -2.56 -27.51
C PRO A 85 -23.81 -2.59 -26.03
N TYR A 86 -22.55 -2.86 -25.70
CA TYR A 86 -22.06 -2.79 -24.33
C TYR A 86 -21.90 -1.32 -23.91
N GLN A 87 -22.54 -0.95 -22.82
CA GLN A 87 -22.39 0.35 -22.19
C GLN A 87 -21.08 0.37 -21.40
N VAL A 88 -20.29 1.41 -21.60
CA VAL A 88 -19.00 1.64 -20.94
C VAL A 88 -19.06 3.00 -20.25
N SER A 89 -18.66 3.06 -18.99
CA SER A 89 -18.57 4.29 -18.20
C SER A 89 -17.33 4.25 -17.33
N ILE A 90 -16.59 5.36 -17.30
CA ILE A 90 -15.30 5.48 -16.66
C ILE A 90 -15.30 6.76 -15.83
N ASP A 91 -15.09 6.63 -14.52
CA ASP A 91 -14.87 7.77 -13.62
C ASP A 91 -13.42 8.22 -13.77
N LEU A 92 -13.21 9.47 -14.17
CA LEU A 92 -11.88 10.04 -14.42
C LEU A 92 -11.25 10.65 -13.15
N THR A 93 -12.04 10.90 -12.11
CA THR A 93 -11.58 11.51 -10.85
C THR A 93 -11.00 10.46 -9.89
N THR A 94 -11.63 9.29 -9.84
CA THR A 94 -11.14 8.10 -9.13
C THR A 94 -11.24 6.91 -10.08
N PRO A 95 -10.19 6.61 -10.86
CA PRO A 95 -10.25 5.68 -11.99
C PRO A 95 -10.98 4.39 -11.66
N ALA A 96 -12.22 4.31 -12.12
CA ALA A 96 -13.13 3.21 -11.92
C ALA A 96 -13.91 2.97 -13.20
N TRP A 97 -14.20 1.70 -13.49
CA TRP A 97 -14.74 1.29 -14.78
C TRP A 97 -16.01 0.49 -14.57
N ARG A 98 -17.04 0.78 -15.35
CA ARG A 98 -18.25 -0.01 -15.46
C ARG A 98 -18.45 -0.37 -16.93
N CYS A 99 -18.56 -1.65 -17.21
CA CYS A 99 -18.92 -2.14 -18.53
C CYS A 99 -19.98 -3.24 -18.41
N SER A 100 -21.01 -3.21 -19.24
CA SER A 100 -22.07 -4.24 -19.26
C SER A 100 -21.65 -5.55 -19.97
N CYS A 101 -20.40 -5.68 -20.39
CA CYS A 101 -19.91 -6.91 -21.02
C CYS A 101 -19.72 -8.06 -20.00
N PRO A 102 -19.82 -9.34 -20.42
CA PRO A 102 -19.71 -10.49 -19.51
C PRO A 102 -18.29 -10.79 -19.01
N SER A 103 -17.30 -9.96 -19.36
CA SER A 103 -15.92 -10.14 -18.92
C SER A 103 -15.80 -9.90 -17.42
N ARG A 104 -15.11 -10.80 -16.71
CA ARG A 104 -14.74 -10.62 -15.31
C ARG A 104 -13.44 -9.82 -15.11
N ARG A 105 -12.77 -9.43 -16.20
CA ARG A 105 -11.55 -8.62 -16.18
C ARG A 105 -11.89 -7.13 -16.10
N SER A 106 -11.20 -6.39 -15.24
CA SER A 106 -11.48 -4.99 -14.93
C SER A 106 -10.16 -4.20 -14.79
N PRO A 107 -9.88 -3.18 -15.64
CA PRO A 107 -10.69 -2.75 -16.78
C PRO A 107 -10.74 -3.80 -17.89
N CYS A 108 -11.91 -3.98 -18.50
CA CYS A 108 -12.07 -4.87 -19.63
C CYS A 108 -11.54 -4.24 -20.93
N LYS A 109 -11.41 -5.03 -22.00
CA LYS A 109 -10.98 -4.54 -23.32
C LYS A 109 -11.79 -3.33 -23.84
N HIS A 110 -13.09 -3.23 -23.50
CA HIS A 110 -13.92 -2.10 -23.92
C HIS A 110 -13.59 -0.83 -23.14
N ALA A 111 -13.40 -0.93 -21.82
CA ALA A 111 -12.99 0.22 -21.00
C ALA A 111 -11.62 0.77 -21.45
N LEU A 112 -10.66 -0.13 -21.68
CA LEU A 112 -9.34 0.24 -22.22
C LEU A 112 -9.45 0.87 -23.62
N ALA A 113 -10.25 0.31 -24.52
CA ALA A 113 -10.42 0.85 -25.87
C ALA A 113 -11.07 2.24 -25.88
N LEU A 114 -12.03 2.50 -24.98
CA LEU A 114 -12.63 3.84 -24.83
C LEU A 114 -11.61 4.86 -24.31
N LEU A 115 -10.77 4.48 -23.34
CA LEU A 115 -9.66 5.31 -22.87
C LEU A 115 -8.65 5.61 -23.98
N LEU A 116 -8.32 4.62 -24.82
CA LEU A 116 -7.41 4.82 -25.95
C LEU A 116 -8.00 5.81 -26.97
N LEU A 117 -9.29 5.68 -27.30
CA LEU A 117 -9.98 6.62 -28.18
C LEU A 117 -10.01 8.05 -27.60
N TRP A 118 -10.25 8.18 -26.30
CA TRP A 118 -10.19 9.45 -25.61
C TRP A 118 -8.76 10.02 -25.60
N SER A 119 -7.76 9.21 -25.30
CA SER A 119 -6.33 9.57 -25.30
C SER A 119 -5.86 10.06 -26.66
N ASP A 120 -6.38 9.46 -27.74
CA ASP A 120 -6.09 9.83 -29.13
C ASP A 120 -6.88 11.04 -29.63
N GLY A 121 -7.74 11.63 -28.79
CA GLY A 121 -8.55 12.79 -29.15
C GLY A 121 -9.70 12.48 -30.11
N ALA A 122 -10.10 11.22 -30.24
CA ALA A 122 -11.20 10.83 -31.13
C ALA A 122 -12.55 11.42 -30.70
N LEU A 123 -12.70 11.84 -29.43
CA LEU A 123 -13.91 12.40 -28.84
C LEU A 123 -13.90 13.94 -28.77
N GLU A 124 -12.91 14.61 -29.37
CA GLU A 124 -12.87 16.07 -29.42
C GLU A 124 -13.83 16.66 -30.46
N PRO A 125 -14.18 17.96 -30.36
CA PRO A 125 -14.84 18.67 -31.46
C PRO A 125 -14.04 18.52 -32.78
N GLY A 126 -14.64 17.87 -33.79
CA GLY A 126 -13.98 17.54 -35.06
C GLY A 126 -13.15 16.25 -35.04
N GLY A 127 -13.20 15.49 -33.95
CA GLY A 127 -12.62 14.15 -33.82
C GLY A 127 -13.37 13.08 -34.63
N ALA A 128 -12.86 11.87 -34.59
CA ALA A 128 -13.37 10.76 -35.40
C ALA A 128 -14.69 10.14 -34.89
N LEU A 129 -15.19 10.57 -33.73
CA LEU A 129 -16.44 10.11 -33.13
C LEU A 129 -17.30 11.31 -32.73
N GLU A 130 -18.58 11.24 -33.06
CA GLU A 130 -19.56 12.21 -32.57
C GLU A 130 -19.74 12.06 -31.06
N THR A 131 -19.73 13.20 -30.36
CA THR A 131 -19.98 13.26 -28.93
C THR A 131 -21.38 13.78 -28.63
N GLY A 132 -22.00 13.20 -27.61
CA GLY A 132 -23.31 13.63 -27.11
C GLY A 132 -23.38 13.48 -25.60
N ASP A 133 -24.46 13.95 -24.99
CA ASP A 133 -24.63 13.97 -23.53
C ASP A 133 -24.52 12.58 -22.90
N ALA A 134 -24.05 12.56 -21.64
CA ALA A 134 -23.92 11.33 -20.87
C ALA A 134 -25.29 10.65 -20.69
N PRO A 135 -25.41 9.34 -20.98
CA PRO A 135 -26.61 8.58 -20.66
C PRO A 135 -26.98 8.70 -19.17
N ALA A 136 -28.27 8.78 -18.86
CA ALA A 136 -28.76 8.99 -17.49
C ALA A 136 -28.16 7.97 -16.49
N GLU A 137 -28.00 6.71 -16.89
CA GLU A 137 -27.42 5.66 -16.05
C GLU A 137 -25.93 5.86 -15.76
N ALA A 138 -25.17 6.41 -16.71
CA ALA A 138 -23.74 6.70 -16.57
C ALA A 138 -23.54 7.93 -15.67
N ALA A 139 -24.36 8.97 -15.88
CA ALA A 139 -24.39 10.16 -15.04
C ALA A 139 -24.81 9.83 -13.60
N GLU A 140 -25.84 9.00 -13.40
CA GLU A 140 -26.30 8.59 -12.07
C GLU A 140 -25.26 7.69 -11.37
N TRP A 141 -24.58 6.81 -12.11
CA TRP A 141 -23.48 6.01 -11.57
C TRP A 141 -22.31 6.89 -11.09
N SER A 142 -21.89 7.87 -11.89
CA SER A 142 -20.87 8.85 -11.50
C SER A 142 -21.33 9.71 -10.32
N ALA A 143 -22.57 10.22 -10.34
CA ALA A 143 -23.13 11.03 -9.25
C ALA A 143 -23.22 10.26 -7.93
N ARG A 144 -23.60 8.97 -7.94
CA ARG A 144 -23.57 8.12 -6.73
C ARG A 144 -22.16 7.91 -6.20
N ARG A 145 -21.17 7.82 -7.07
CA ARG A 145 -19.75 7.71 -6.71
C ARG A 145 -19.24 9.01 -6.09
N ALA A 146 -19.50 10.14 -6.75
CA ALA A 146 -19.18 11.47 -6.24
C ALA A 146 -19.87 11.74 -4.89
N ALA A 147 -21.14 11.37 -4.71
CA ALA A 147 -21.86 11.52 -3.45
C ALA A 147 -21.28 10.65 -2.32
N ARG A 148 -20.78 9.45 -2.62
CA ARG A 148 -20.05 8.63 -1.63
C ARG A 148 -18.69 9.21 -1.27
N ALA A 149 -18.01 9.84 -2.22
CA ALA A 149 -16.72 10.50 -2.00
C ALA A 149 -16.88 11.85 -1.27
N ALA A 150 -17.98 12.57 -1.51
CA ALA A 150 -18.29 13.88 -0.94
C ALA A 150 -19.18 13.81 0.32
N GLN A 151 -19.58 12.62 0.77
CA GLN A 151 -20.29 12.48 2.03
C GLN A 151 -19.40 13.03 3.15
N PRO A 152 -19.81 14.10 3.85
CA PRO A 152 -19.16 14.48 5.08
C PRO A 152 -19.28 13.30 6.04
N VAL A 153 -18.20 13.03 6.77
CA VAL A 153 -18.24 12.17 7.96
C VAL A 153 -19.50 12.55 8.73
N SER A 154 -20.42 11.59 8.95
CA SER A 154 -21.65 11.85 9.68
C SER A 154 -21.32 12.61 10.97
N ALA A 155 -22.25 13.43 11.46
CA ALA A 155 -22.12 14.20 12.70
C ALA A 155 -21.29 13.43 13.76
N PRO A 156 -20.32 14.07 14.44
CA PRO A 156 -19.39 13.39 15.31
C PRO A 156 -20.17 12.43 16.22
N PRO A 157 -19.89 11.11 16.16
CA PRO A 157 -20.69 10.15 16.88
C PRO A 157 -20.68 10.51 18.37
N ASP A 158 -21.81 10.36 19.04
CA ASP A 158 -21.92 10.64 20.48
C ASP A 158 -20.71 10.08 21.24
N PRO A 159 -19.89 10.94 21.90
CA PRO A 159 -18.70 10.51 22.62
C PRO A 159 -18.98 9.40 23.64
N ALA A 160 -20.15 9.43 24.31
CA ALA A 160 -20.54 8.40 25.27
C ALA A 160 -20.78 7.05 24.57
N ALA A 161 -21.50 7.05 23.44
CA ALA A 161 -21.68 5.86 22.63
C ALA A 161 -20.39 5.33 22.00
N GLN A 162 -19.40 6.19 21.71
CA GLN A 162 -18.07 5.74 21.27
C GLN A 162 -17.30 5.06 22.40
N ALA A 163 -17.28 5.67 23.60
CA ALA A 163 -16.64 5.12 24.78
C ALA A 163 -17.23 3.75 25.15
N ALA A 164 -18.56 3.63 25.19
CA ALA A 164 -19.23 2.36 25.49
C ALA A 164 -18.94 1.26 24.45
N ARG A 165 -18.84 1.62 23.15
CA ARG A 165 -18.44 0.68 22.09
C ARG A 165 -16.99 0.23 22.24
N LEU A 166 -16.10 1.15 22.60
CA LEU A 166 -14.70 0.84 22.85
C LEU A 166 -14.55 -0.09 24.06
N GLU A 167 -15.23 0.21 25.17
CA GLU A 167 -15.24 -0.62 26.38
C GLU A 167 -15.73 -2.05 26.07
N LYS A 168 -16.87 -2.18 25.38
CA LYS A 168 -17.38 -3.48 24.96
C LYS A 168 -16.40 -4.24 24.06
N ARG A 169 -15.73 -3.54 23.13
CA ARG A 169 -14.71 -4.15 22.26
C ARG A 169 -13.51 -4.64 23.08
N LEU A 170 -13.03 -3.83 24.02
CA LEU A 170 -11.91 -4.20 24.90
C LEU A 170 -12.26 -5.40 25.76
N ALA A 171 -13.48 -5.49 26.30
CA ALA A 171 -13.93 -6.65 27.06
C ALA A 171 -13.93 -7.95 26.22
N LEU A 172 -14.34 -7.89 24.94
CA LEU A 172 -14.27 -9.03 24.03
C LEU A 172 -12.82 -9.43 23.74
N MET A 173 -11.94 -8.45 23.50
CA MET A 173 -10.51 -8.69 23.26
C MET A 173 -9.83 -9.28 24.51
N ASP A 174 -10.15 -8.78 25.70
CA ASP A 174 -9.66 -9.32 26.97
C ASP A 174 -10.02 -10.80 27.12
N ALA A 175 -11.28 -11.16 26.91
CA ALA A 175 -11.72 -12.56 26.94
C ALA A 175 -11.00 -13.43 25.90
N GLY A 176 -10.82 -12.91 24.67
CA GLY A 176 -10.09 -13.64 23.62
C GLY A 176 -8.62 -13.87 23.94
N ILE A 177 -7.95 -12.88 24.54
CA ILE A 177 -6.54 -13.02 24.95
C ILE A 177 -6.39 -14.05 26.08
N GLU A 178 -7.34 -14.11 27.02
CA GLU A 178 -7.33 -15.14 28.07
C GLU A 178 -7.60 -16.54 27.51
N GLU A 179 -8.52 -16.68 26.55
CA GLU A 179 -8.72 -17.96 25.84
C GLU A 179 -7.46 -18.39 25.09
N LEU A 180 -6.79 -17.46 24.38
CA LEU A 180 -5.52 -17.73 23.72
C LEU A 180 -4.45 -18.16 24.72
N ALA A 181 -4.37 -17.51 25.89
CA ALA A 181 -3.40 -17.85 26.93
C ALA A 181 -3.58 -19.29 27.44
N LEU A 182 -4.82 -19.71 27.67
CA LEU A 182 -5.15 -21.09 28.06
C LEU A 182 -4.78 -22.07 26.94
N TRP A 183 -5.16 -21.77 25.71
CA TRP A 183 -4.88 -22.61 24.55
C TRP A 183 -3.38 -22.79 24.31
N LEU A 184 -2.57 -21.72 24.41
CA LEU A 184 -1.12 -21.79 24.30
C LEU A 184 -0.50 -22.62 25.43
N THR A 185 -1.00 -22.47 26.65
CA THR A 185 -0.53 -23.25 27.81
C THR A 185 -0.81 -24.74 27.61
N ASP A 186 -2.00 -25.08 27.12
CA ASP A 186 -2.38 -26.46 26.82
C ASP A 186 -1.59 -27.06 25.66
N LEU A 187 -1.29 -26.27 24.63
CA LEU A 187 -0.42 -26.66 23.53
C LEU A 187 0.98 -27.04 24.04
N VAL A 188 1.58 -26.20 24.89
CA VAL A 188 2.91 -26.46 25.48
C VAL A 188 2.86 -27.66 26.43
N ARG A 189 1.82 -27.74 27.29
CA ARG A 189 1.63 -28.83 28.26
C ARG A 189 1.46 -30.20 27.60
N THR A 190 0.73 -30.25 26.48
CA THR A 190 0.56 -31.48 25.69
C THR A 190 1.83 -31.86 24.93
N GLY A 191 2.73 -30.88 24.71
CA GLY A 191 3.96 -31.01 23.95
C GLY A 191 3.77 -30.63 22.48
N LEU A 192 4.73 -29.83 21.96
CA LEU A 192 4.70 -29.32 20.58
C LEU A 192 4.71 -30.45 19.53
N GLY A 193 5.25 -31.63 19.89
CA GLY A 193 5.19 -32.86 19.10
C GLY A 193 3.78 -33.21 18.61
N ALA A 194 2.79 -33.09 19.50
CA ALA A 194 1.41 -33.41 19.21
C ALA A 194 0.72 -32.36 18.32
N ALA A 195 1.32 -31.17 18.15
CA ALA A 195 0.74 -30.09 17.35
C ALA A 195 0.75 -30.41 15.86
N ARG A 196 1.79 -31.10 15.37
CA ARG A 196 1.94 -31.43 13.94
C ARG A 196 0.88 -32.41 13.43
N SER A 197 0.39 -33.28 14.30
CA SER A 197 -0.68 -34.23 13.97
C SER A 197 -2.08 -33.65 14.10
N ARG A 198 -2.23 -32.39 14.56
CA ARG A 198 -3.54 -31.75 14.64
C ARG A 198 -4.06 -31.40 13.25
N PRO A 199 -5.35 -31.64 12.97
CA PRO A 199 -5.94 -31.28 11.68
C PRO A 199 -6.02 -29.75 11.53
N THR A 200 -6.03 -29.25 10.29
CA THR A 200 -6.16 -27.81 9.98
C THR A 200 -7.34 -27.17 10.70
N GLY A 201 -8.48 -27.87 10.77
CA GLY A 201 -9.67 -27.39 11.48
C GLY A 201 -9.46 -27.08 12.97
N TRP A 202 -8.48 -27.70 13.64
CA TRP A 202 -8.14 -27.39 15.03
C TRP A 202 -7.51 -25.98 15.15
N TRP A 203 -6.66 -25.61 14.18
CA TRP A 203 -6.06 -24.27 14.07
C TRP A 203 -7.11 -23.24 13.63
N ASP A 204 -7.96 -23.60 12.68
CA ASP A 204 -9.03 -22.71 12.19
C ASP A 204 -10.04 -22.38 13.29
N GLN A 205 -10.37 -23.33 14.16
CA GLN A 205 -11.29 -23.12 15.28
C GLN A 205 -10.78 -22.04 16.24
N ILE A 206 -9.53 -22.13 16.72
CA ILE A 206 -8.98 -21.09 17.60
C ILE A 206 -8.82 -19.78 16.83
N GLY A 207 -8.45 -19.82 15.54
CA GLY A 207 -8.35 -18.64 14.70
C GLY A 207 -9.69 -17.91 14.50
N ALA A 208 -10.80 -18.63 14.38
CA ALA A 208 -12.15 -18.07 14.29
C ALA A 208 -12.56 -17.40 15.60
N ARG A 209 -12.30 -18.04 16.73
CA ARG A 209 -12.58 -17.46 18.07
C ARG A 209 -11.83 -16.15 18.31
N MET A 210 -10.58 -16.04 17.85
CA MET A 210 -9.84 -14.77 17.90
C MET A 210 -10.52 -13.68 17.06
N VAL A 211 -11.05 -14.01 15.88
CA VAL A 211 -11.79 -13.05 15.05
C VAL A 211 -13.07 -12.59 15.76
N ASP A 212 -13.83 -13.53 16.35
CA ASP A 212 -15.04 -13.24 17.12
C ASP A 212 -14.74 -12.34 18.34
N ALA A 213 -13.57 -12.55 18.96
CA ALA A 213 -13.03 -11.73 20.03
C ALA A 213 -12.39 -10.40 19.56
N GLN A 214 -12.57 -9.99 18.30
CA GLN A 214 -12.05 -8.75 17.73
C GLN A 214 -10.51 -8.69 17.62
N LEU A 215 -9.84 -9.84 17.54
CA LEU A 215 -8.39 -10.01 17.40
C LEU A 215 -8.02 -10.68 16.05
N PRO A 216 -8.43 -10.09 14.90
CA PRO A 216 -8.29 -10.75 13.60
C PRO A 216 -6.84 -11.01 13.19
N GLY A 217 -5.89 -10.21 13.67
CA GLY A 217 -4.45 -10.43 13.41
C GLY A 217 -3.95 -11.73 14.04
N LEU A 218 -4.38 -12.03 15.27
CA LEU A 218 -4.07 -13.29 15.94
C LEU A 218 -4.80 -14.46 15.28
N GLY A 219 -6.05 -14.23 14.86
CA GLY A 219 -6.83 -15.23 14.14
C GLY A 219 -6.15 -15.70 12.86
N GLN A 220 -5.64 -14.76 12.05
CA GLN A 220 -4.89 -15.11 10.85
C GLN A 220 -3.55 -15.78 11.18
N ARG A 221 -2.81 -15.25 12.16
CA ARG A 221 -1.52 -15.80 12.56
C ARG A 221 -1.60 -17.27 12.96
N LEU A 222 -2.65 -17.66 13.68
CA LEU A 222 -2.88 -19.05 14.10
C LEU A 222 -3.19 -19.98 12.93
N ARG A 223 -3.96 -19.50 11.93
CA ARG A 223 -4.21 -20.26 10.69
C ARG A 223 -2.93 -20.47 9.90
N ASP A 224 -2.15 -19.40 9.70
CA ASP A 224 -0.86 -19.47 9.02
C ASP A 224 0.08 -20.44 9.74
N LEU A 225 0.08 -20.45 11.08
CA LEU A 225 0.92 -21.34 11.88
C LEU A 225 0.56 -22.82 11.66
N GLY A 226 -0.72 -23.15 11.49
CA GLY A 226 -1.15 -24.50 11.13
C GLY A 226 -0.52 -24.97 9.82
N SER A 227 -0.61 -24.15 8.77
CA SER A 227 0.01 -24.43 7.47
C SER A 227 1.55 -24.50 7.55
N GLU A 228 2.18 -23.56 8.26
CA GLU A 228 3.63 -23.52 8.47
C GLU A 228 4.13 -24.79 9.19
N VAL A 229 3.43 -25.26 10.23
CA VAL A 229 3.80 -26.47 10.98
C VAL A 229 3.71 -27.72 10.11
N SER A 230 2.73 -27.80 9.20
CA SER A 230 2.61 -28.93 8.29
C SER A 230 3.68 -28.94 7.20
N ALA A 231 4.01 -27.77 6.63
CA ALA A 231 4.86 -27.66 5.45
C ALA A 231 6.37 -27.62 5.77
N ARG A 232 6.76 -27.03 6.89
CA ARG A 232 8.17 -26.72 7.17
C ARG A 232 8.97 -27.94 7.65
N PRO A 233 10.22 -28.12 7.17
CA PRO A 233 11.14 -29.10 7.75
C PRO A 233 11.54 -28.77 9.20
N ASP A 234 11.76 -27.48 9.49
CA ASP A 234 12.17 -26.93 10.79
C ASP A 234 10.97 -26.52 11.67
N TRP A 235 9.84 -27.23 11.52
CA TRP A 235 8.57 -26.86 12.14
C TRP A 235 8.62 -26.80 13.67
N THR A 236 9.47 -27.59 14.34
CA THR A 236 9.55 -27.65 15.80
C THR A 236 10.08 -26.33 16.37
N GLU A 237 11.24 -25.89 15.89
CA GLU A 237 11.89 -24.63 16.26
C GLU A 237 11.02 -23.44 15.87
N HIS A 238 10.43 -23.49 14.67
CA HIS A 238 9.51 -22.48 14.19
C HIS A 238 8.27 -22.34 15.09
N LEU A 239 7.64 -23.47 15.46
CA LEU A 239 6.47 -23.48 16.34
C LEU A 239 6.81 -22.97 17.73
N LEU A 240 7.93 -23.40 18.31
CA LEU A 240 8.38 -22.92 19.62
C LEU A 240 8.56 -21.40 19.62
N ALA A 241 9.25 -20.86 18.62
CA ALA A 241 9.45 -19.42 18.47
C ALA A 241 8.12 -18.68 18.24
N ALA A 242 7.20 -19.26 17.47
CA ALA A 242 5.88 -18.69 17.23
C ALA A 242 5.01 -18.64 18.50
N VAL A 243 5.00 -19.72 19.30
CA VAL A 243 4.31 -19.78 20.59
C VAL A 243 4.89 -18.75 21.56
N GLY A 244 6.22 -18.61 21.63
CA GLY A 244 6.87 -17.58 22.45
C GLY A 244 6.45 -16.16 22.06
N ARG A 245 6.38 -15.85 20.77
CA ARG A 245 5.90 -14.54 20.29
C ARG A 245 4.42 -14.30 20.59
N LEU A 246 3.56 -15.30 20.43
CA LEU A 246 2.14 -15.22 20.80
C LEU A 246 1.97 -15.02 22.31
N TRP A 247 2.78 -15.70 23.13
CA TRP A 247 2.80 -15.48 24.56
C TRP A 247 3.26 -14.06 24.93
N ALA A 248 4.22 -13.50 24.20
CA ALA A 248 4.60 -12.09 24.37
C ALA A 248 3.43 -11.13 24.07
N VAL A 249 2.55 -11.43 23.10
CA VAL A 249 1.30 -10.69 22.88
C VAL A 249 0.40 -10.76 24.10
N VAL A 250 0.14 -11.97 24.62
CA VAL A 250 -0.68 -12.18 25.83
C VAL A 250 -0.13 -11.34 27.00
N ARG A 251 1.19 -11.40 27.23
CA ARG A 251 1.85 -10.67 28.31
C ARG A 251 1.77 -9.16 28.11
N ALA A 252 1.96 -8.67 26.88
CA ALA A 252 1.84 -7.25 26.56
C ALA A 252 0.40 -6.74 26.74
N TRP A 253 -0.58 -7.51 26.29
CA TRP A 253 -2.00 -7.17 26.41
C TRP A 253 -2.49 -7.04 27.86
N ARG A 254 -2.06 -7.96 28.72
CA ARG A 254 -2.38 -7.93 30.17
C ARG A 254 -1.82 -6.70 30.89
N ARG A 255 -0.78 -6.06 30.34
CA ARG A 255 -0.17 -4.85 30.89
C ARG A 255 -0.34 -3.63 29.98
N ARG A 256 -1.29 -3.67 29.04
CA ARG A 256 -1.46 -2.66 27.97
C ARG A 256 -1.55 -1.22 28.49
N GLU A 257 -2.10 -1.02 29.68
CA GLU A 257 -2.27 0.29 30.32
C GLU A 257 -0.94 0.90 30.79
N GLN A 258 0.12 0.09 30.86
CA GLN A 258 1.48 0.50 31.23
C GLN A 258 2.39 0.69 30.02
N LEU A 259 1.90 0.35 28.81
CA LEU A 259 2.69 0.48 27.58
C LEU A 259 2.72 1.93 27.14
N ASP A 260 3.86 2.37 26.62
CA ASP A 260 3.94 3.66 25.93
C ASP A 260 3.18 3.62 24.59
N ALA A 261 3.11 4.77 23.92
CA ALA A 261 2.35 4.92 22.69
C ALA A 261 2.87 4.06 21.53
N ASP A 262 4.18 3.81 21.46
CA ASP A 262 4.79 3.02 20.39
C ASP A 262 4.64 1.52 20.67
N GLN A 263 4.89 1.08 21.90
CA GLN A 263 4.62 -0.29 22.34
C GLN A 263 3.15 -0.68 22.14
N LEU A 264 2.21 0.22 22.49
CA LEU A 264 0.78 0.01 22.25
C LEU A 264 0.46 0.02 20.75
N GLY A 265 1.13 0.86 19.96
CA GLY A 265 1.02 0.88 18.50
C GLY A 265 1.40 -0.46 17.86
N ASP A 266 2.51 -1.04 18.29
CA ASP A 266 2.97 -2.35 17.83
C ASP A 266 2.03 -3.49 18.26
N LEU A 267 1.59 -3.47 19.51
CA LEU A 267 0.62 -4.44 20.02
C LEU A 267 -0.68 -4.38 19.21
N ARG A 268 -1.17 -3.17 18.93
CA ARG A 268 -2.36 -2.94 18.09
C ARG A 268 -2.21 -3.49 16.68
N ALA A 269 -1.06 -3.28 16.05
CA ALA A 269 -0.78 -3.80 14.72
C ALA A 269 -0.85 -5.34 14.69
N VAL A 270 -0.26 -6.00 15.67
CA VAL A 270 -0.20 -7.48 15.76
C VAL A 270 -1.55 -8.12 16.03
N VAL A 271 -2.35 -7.53 16.92
CA VAL A 271 -3.69 -8.08 17.22
C VAL A 271 -4.72 -7.76 16.15
N GLY A 272 -4.41 -6.86 15.21
CA GLY A 272 -5.34 -6.39 14.19
C GLY A 272 -6.31 -5.31 14.69
N TRP A 273 -5.92 -4.54 15.72
CA TRP A 273 -6.64 -3.36 16.17
C TRP A 273 -6.12 -2.11 15.44
N SER A 274 -6.58 -1.93 14.19
CA SER A 274 -6.11 -0.87 13.31
C SER A 274 -6.40 0.55 13.82
N PHE A 275 -5.54 1.49 13.41
CA PHE A 275 -5.84 2.93 13.41
C PHE A 275 -6.57 3.29 12.13
N SER A 276 -7.50 4.23 12.20
CA SER A 276 -8.14 4.75 10.99
C SER A 276 -7.15 5.58 10.17
N ARG A 277 -7.34 5.65 8.84
CA ARG A 277 -6.49 6.50 7.98
C ARG A 277 -6.57 7.96 8.39
N GLU A 278 -7.74 8.41 8.86
CA GLU A 278 -7.95 9.79 9.32
C GLU A 278 -7.18 10.09 10.61
N GLU A 279 -7.26 9.19 11.60
CA GLU A 279 -6.47 9.30 12.84
C GLU A 279 -4.97 9.39 12.58
N VAL A 280 -4.48 8.67 11.57
CA VAL A 280 -3.06 8.72 11.21
C VAL A 280 -2.72 9.99 10.43
N ARG A 281 -3.57 10.46 9.50
CA ARG A 281 -3.36 11.71 8.75
C ARG A 281 -3.26 12.95 9.62
N GLN A 282 -3.94 12.95 10.77
CA GLN A 282 -3.92 14.07 11.72
C GLN A 282 -2.67 14.09 12.62
N ARG A 283 -1.76 13.11 12.49
CA ARG A 283 -0.49 13.06 13.23
C ARG A 283 0.58 13.91 12.56
N GLU A 284 1.75 13.96 13.19
CA GLU A 284 2.93 14.63 12.64
C GLU A 284 3.23 14.15 11.21
N ILE A 285 3.27 15.11 10.29
CA ILE A 285 3.56 14.90 8.87
C ILE A 285 5.04 15.09 8.65
N LEU A 286 5.69 14.03 8.16
CA LEU A 286 7.11 14.05 7.82
C LEU A 286 7.29 14.36 6.33
N LEU A 287 7.78 15.55 6.03
CA LEU A 287 8.15 15.97 4.68
C LEU A 287 9.60 15.57 4.38
N ASP A 288 9.79 14.76 3.35
CA ASP A 288 11.11 14.31 2.89
C ASP A 288 11.10 13.99 1.39
N ASP A 289 12.31 13.77 0.84
CA ASP A 289 12.52 13.07 -0.43
C ASP A 289 12.70 11.58 -0.13
N TRP A 290 11.74 10.78 -0.56
CA TRP A 290 11.65 9.36 -0.27
C TRP A 290 12.16 8.52 -1.43
N LEU A 291 13.27 7.81 -1.25
CA LEU A 291 13.74 6.79 -2.17
C LEU A 291 12.84 5.55 -2.08
N VAL A 292 12.32 5.09 -3.21
CA VAL A 292 11.62 3.80 -3.30
C VAL A 292 12.65 2.69 -3.30
N LEU A 293 12.77 1.98 -2.17
CA LEU A 293 13.73 0.88 -2.02
C LEU A 293 13.31 -0.37 -2.78
N GLY A 294 12.00 -0.57 -2.94
CA GLY A 294 11.41 -1.69 -3.64
C GLY A 294 10.03 -2.05 -3.11
N ALA A 295 9.34 -2.94 -3.82
CA ALA A 295 8.02 -3.41 -3.45
C ALA A 295 7.89 -4.92 -3.61
N HIS A 296 7.02 -5.53 -2.80
CA HIS A 296 6.63 -6.93 -2.90
C HIS A 296 5.11 -7.04 -2.90
N ARG A 297 4.57 -7.88 -3.80
CA ARG A 297 3.16 -8.20 -3.88
C ARG A 297 2.91 -9.63 -3.44
N SER A 298 1.83 -9.83 -2.70
CA SER A 298 1.34 -11.15 -2.31
C SER A 298 -0.16 -11.23 -2.62
N ASP A 299 -0.61 -12.39 -3.09
CA ASP A 299 -2.02 -12.68 -3.37
C ASP A 299 -2.38 -14.01 -2.71
N ASP A 300 -3.36 -14.00 -1.79
CA ASP A 300 -3.88 -15.20 -1.13
C ASP A 300 -5.20 -15.72 -1.75
N GLY A 301 -5.59 -15.15 -2.90
CA GLY A 301 -6.83 -15.42 -3.62
C GLY A 301 -8.05 -14.64 -3.09
N ARG A 302 -7.99 -14.09 -1.87
CA ARG A 302 -9.05 -13.25 -1.27
C ARG A 302 -8.64 -11.79 -1.21
N LEU A 303 -7.36 -11.54 -1.01
CA LEU A 303 -6.76 -10.25 -0.76
C LEU A 303 -5.41 -10.18 -1.48
N GLN A 304 -5.27 -9.16 -2.32
CA GLN A 304 -3.98 -8.73 -2.82
C GLN A 304 -3.40 -7.69 -1.87
N GLN A 305 -2.14 -7.84 -1.54
CA GLN A 305 -1.39 -6.90 -0.73
C GLN A 305 -0.15 -6.46 -1.49
N GLN A 306 0.16 -5.16 -1.46
CA GLN A 306 1.43 -4.61 -1.88
C GLN A 306 2.11 -3.96 -0.69
N ARG A 307 3.38 -4.30 -0.50
CA ARG A 307 4.26 -3.65 0.45
C ARG A 307 5.34 -2.89 -0.31
N THR A 308 5.43 -1.59 -0.08
CA THR A 308 6.48 -0.73 -0.65
C THR A 308 7.33 -0.16 0.47
N TRP A 309 8.66 -0.22 0.33
CA TRP A 309 9.60 0.36 1.28
C TRP A 309 10.13 1.69 0.77
N LEU A 310 10.13 2.70 1.64
CA LEU A 310 10.65 4.04 1.35
C LEU A 310 11.75 4.41 2.33
N HIS A 311 12.77 5.12 1.87
CA HIS A 311 13.85 5.65 2.70
C HIS A 311 13.95 7.18 2.55
N GLY A 312 13.83 7.90 3.66
CA GLY A 312 13.88 9.36 3.66
C GLY A 312 15.32 9.88 3.57
N ARG A 313 15.60 10.74 2.59
CA ARG A 313 16.92 11.33 2.35
C ARG A 313 17.41 12.17 3.53
N ARG A 314 16.55 13.03 4.08
CA ARG A 314 16.90 13.97 5.15
C ARG A 314 16.78 13.32 6.52
N THR A 315 15.76 12.48 6.68
CA THR A 315 15.41 11.88 7.97
C THR A 315 16.20 10.61 8.25
N GLY A 316 16.67 9.92 7.20
CA GLY A 316 17.27 8.59 7.30
C GLY A 316 16.27 7.52 7.75
N GLU A 317 14.97 7.84 7.85
CA GLU A 317 13.94 6.91 8.33
C GLU A 317 13.52 5.99 7.19
N THR A 318 13.42 4.69 7.48
CA THR A 318 12.84 3.71 6.56
C THR A 318 11.43 3.36 7.01
N VAL A 319 10.47 3.57 6.11
CA VAL A 319 9.04 3.35 6.36
C VAL A 319 8.44 2.40 5.33
N GLN A 320 7.28 1.85 5.68
CA GLN A 320 6.54 0.90 4.87
C GLN A 320 5.18 1.46 4.47
N LEU A 321 4.85 1.39 3.18
CA LEU A 321 3.48 1.55 2.70
C LEU A 321 2.84 0.17 2.51
N LEU A 322 1.60 0.01 2.96
CA LEU A 322 0.81 -1.19 2.74
C LEU A 322 -0.48 -0.83 2.02
N ASP A 323 -0.61 -1.33 0.80
CA ASP A 323 -1.80 -1.24 -0.03
C ASP A 323 -2.49 -2.60 -0.11
N PHE A 324 -3.82 -2.55 -0.16
CA PHE A 324 -4.66 -3.74 -0.17
C PHE A 324 -5.71 -3.59 -1.28
N ALA A 325 -6.00 -4.69 -1.96
CA ALA A 325 -7.08 -4.77 -2.92
C ALA A 325 -7.84 -6.08 -2.72
N ALA A 326 -9.16 -5.99 -2.61
CA ALA A 326 -10.05 -7.13 -2.45
C ALA A 326 -11.11 -7.16 -3.56
N GLY A 327 -11.50 -8.37 -3.97
CA GLY A 327 -12.52 -8.58 -5.00
C GLY A 327 -12.09 -8.01 -6.35
N THR A 328 -12.87 -7.06 -6.88
CA THR A 328 -12.61 -6.42 -8.19
C THR A 328 -11.79 -5.13 -8.09
N SER A 329 -11.33 -4.75 -6.90
CA SER A 329 -10.47 -3.58 -6.70
C SER A 329 -9.07 -3.89 -7.20
N ALA A 330 -8.40 -2.92 -7.81
CA ALA A 330 -7.00 -3.05 -8.21
C ALA A 330 -6.09 -2.43 -7.15
N LEU A 331 -4.87 -2.98 -7.01
CA LEU A 331 -3.81 -2.32 -6.26
C LEU A 331 -3.39 -1.02 -6.97
N PRO A 332 -2.96 0.02 -6.22
CA PRO A 332 -2.29 1.18 -6.82
C PRO A 332 -1.10 0.74 -7.68
N LEU A 333 -0.78 1.55 -8.70
CA LEU A 333 0.44 1.34 -9.47
C LEU A 333 1.64 1.36 -8.51
N PRO A 334 2.53 0.36 -8.59
CA PRO A 334 3.69 0.31 -7.72
C PRO A 334 4.61 1.48 -8.08
N GLN A 335 5.12 2.16 -7.06
CA GLN A 335 6.16 3.15 -7.26
C GLN A 335 7.40 2.43 -7.80
N VAL A 336 8.05 3.03 -8.80
CA VAL A 336 9.19 2.40 -9.47
C VAL A 336 10.39 2.40 -8.53
N SER A 337 10.98 1.23 -8.27
CA SER A 337 12.19 1.10 -7.45
C SER A 337 13.31 2.02 -7.94
N GLY A 338 14.05 2.62 -7.01
CA GLY A 338 15.13 3.56 -7.31
C GLY A 338 14.67 4.98 -7.65
N THR A 339 13.36 5.23 -7.81
CA THR A 339 12.84 6.59 -7.95
C THR A 339 12.75 7.31 -6.61
N SER A 340 12.86 8.63 -6.65
CA SER A 340 12.72 9.48 -5.46
C SER A 340 11.46 10.32 -5.56
N LEU A 341 10.72 10.40 -4.46
CA LEU A 341 9.42 11.05 -4.38
C LEU A 341 9.45 12.12 -3.29
N THR A 342 9.07 13.36 -3.61
CA THR A 342 8.84 14.39 -2.60
C THR A 342 7.41 14.26 -2.10
N ALA A 343 7.24 13.95 -0.82
CA ALA A 343 5.92 13.76 -0.22
C ALA A 343 5.91 13.95 1.30
N GLY A 344 4.74 14.34 1.82
CA GLY A 344 4.42 14.27 3.24
C GLY A 344 3.90 12.89 3.62
N LEU A 345 4.55 12.25 4.60
CA LEU A 345 4.11 10.98 5.16
C LEU A 345 3.63 11.14 6.59
N ALA A 346 2.45 10.59 6.90
CA ALA A 346 2.01 10.42 8.28
C ALA A 346 2.29 8.98 8.73
N ARG A 347 2.88 8.83 9.91
CA ARG A 347 3.36 7.53 10.43
C ARG A 347 2.33 6.92 11.37
N TYR A 348 2.12 5.61 11.23
CA TYR A 348 1.38 4.83 12.21
C TYR A 348 2.19 4.74 13.52
N PRO A 349 1.55 4.74 14.70
CA PRO A 349 2.22 4.49 15.98
C PRO A 349 2.94 3.15 16.00
N GLY A 350 4.08 3.08 16.66
CA GLY A 350 4.91 1.88 16.71
C GLY A 350 6.40 2.16 16.57
N HIS A 351 7.21 1.15 16.82
CA HIS A 351 8.65 1.24 16.59
C HIS A 351 9.00 1.09 15.10
N PRO A 352 10.18 1.58 14.67
CA PRO A 352 10.67 1.36 13.32
C PRO A 352 10.87 -0.12 12.96
N PRO A 353 10.72 -0.50 11.68
CA PRO A 353 10.29 0.36 10.59
C PRO A 353 8.77 0.52 10.59
N ARG A 354 8.31 1.77 10.66
CA ARG A 354 6.89 2.08 10.83
C ARG A 354 6.13 1.97 9.52
N ARG A 355 4.86 1.62 9.62
CA ARG A 355 3.91 1.87 8.52
C ARG A 355 3.69 3.37 8.37
N ALA A 356 3.48 3.82 7.15
CA ALA A 356 3.14 5.20 6.84
C ALA A 356 2.02 5.26 5.78
N LEU A 357 1.46 6.46 5.62
CA LEU A 357 0.55 6.81 4.54
C LEU A 357 0.98 8.12 3.91
N PHE A 358 0.77 8.24 2.59
CA PHE A 358 0.84 9.52 1.91
C PHE A 358 -0.30 10.41 2.39
N VAL A 359 0.05 11.63 2.81
CA VAL A 359 -0.93 12.67 3.14
C VAL A 359 -1.48 13.27 1.86
N ASP A 360 -0.59 13.58 0.92
CA ASP A 360 -0.88 14.13 -0.40
C ASP A 360 -0.30 13.24 -1.50
N GLU A 361 -0.73 13.45 -2.75
CA GLU A 361 -0.17 12.73 -3.90
C GLU A 361 1.34 13.00 -4.04
N PRO A 362 2.18 11.96 -4.06
CA PRO A 362 3.63 12.12 -4.15
C PRO A 362 4.03 12.70 -5.50
N ARG A 363 5.02 13.59 -5.51
CA ARG A 363 5.59 14.17 -6.73
C ARG A 363 6.98 13.60 -7.00
N PRO A 364 7.43 13.51 -8.25
CA PRO A 364 8.83 13.20 -8.54
C PRO A 364 9.75 14.20 -7.82
N ALA A 365 10.75 13.70 -7.09
CA ALA A 365 11.73 14.56 -6.44
C ALA A 365 12.69 15.16 -7.49
N GLU A 366 13.07 16.42 -7.29
CA GLU A 366 14.06 17.09 -8.15
C GLU A 366 15.46 16.49 -8.01
N VAL A 367 15.77 15.96 -6.83
CA VAL A 367 17.07 15.35 -6.50
C VAL A 367 16.85 13.90 -6.11
N ALA A 368 17.61 13.00 -6.75
CA ALA A 368 17.62 11.60 -6.38
C ALA A 368 18.15 11.43 -4.94
N ALA A 369 17.36 10.79 -4.09
CA ALA A 369 17.76 10.38 -2.77
C ALA A 369 18.81 9.25 -2.88
N PRO A 370 19.90 9.31 -2.09
CA PRO A 370 20.91 8.27 -2.11
C PRO A 370 20.35 6.97 -1.54
N TRP A 371 20.87 5.84 -2.01
CA TRP A 371 20.59 4.54 -1.38
C TRP A 371 21.07 4.55 0.07
N PRO A 372 20.33 3.92 1.01
CA PRO A 372 20.81 3.72 2.38
C PRO A 372 22.14 2.97 2.35
N ALA A 373 22.98 3.14 3.38
CA ALA A 373 24.27 2.46 3.42
C ALA A 373 24.09 0.94 3.31
N ALA A 374 24.70 0.34 2.26
CA ALA A 374 24.75 -1.10 2.12
C ALA A 374 25.50 -1.72 3.32
N VAL A 375 25.22 -2.98 3.64
CA VAL A 375 25.79 -3.74 4.78
C VAL A 375 26.04 -5.20 4.43
N THR A 376 26.89 -5.86 5.22
CA THR A 376 27.09 -7.32 5.15
C THR A 376 25.83 -8.08 5.59
N THR A 377 25.78 -9.39 5.33
CA THR A 377 24.64 -10.21 5.78
C THR A 377 24.56 -10.28 7.32
N THR A 378 25.70 -10.32 8.00
CA THR A 378 25.79 -10.30 9.47
C THR A 378 25.25 -9.01 10.05
N GLU A 379 25.73 -7.85 9.59
CA GLU A 379 25.23 -6.55 10.06
C GLU A 379 23.72 -6.39 9.82
N ALA A 380 23.20 -6.93 8.71
CA ALA A 380 21.77 -6.90 8.41
C ALA A 380 20.95 -7.73 9.41
N VAL A 381 21.45 -8.91 9.79
CA VAL A 381 20.85 -9.77 10.83
C VAL A 381 20.94 -9.10 12.21
N GLU A 382 22.08 -8.53 12.57
CA GLU A 382 22.27 -7.81 13.84
C GLU A 382 21.35 -6.59 13.95
N ARG A 383 21.18 -5.81 12.87
CA ARG A 383 20.23 -4.70 12.82
C ARG A 383 18.79 -5.17 13.00
N ARG A 384 18.40 -6.28 12.36
CA ARG A 384 17.08 -6.89 12.57
C ARG A 384 16.91 -7.29 14.05
N ASP A 385 17.91 -7.94 14.64
CA ASP A 385 17.82 -8.43 16.00
C ASP A 385 17.76 -7.30 17.03
N ALA A 386 18.45 -6.19 16.77
CA ALA A 386 18.30 -4.96 17.56
C ALA A 386 16.85 -4.42 17.53
N LEU A 387 16.19 -4.43 16.37
CA LEU A 387 14.78 -4.00 16.26
C LEU A 387 13.81 -4.93 16.99
N LEU A 388 14.13 -6.24 17.07
CA LEU A 388 13.29 -7.22 17.77
C LEU A 388 13.28 -7.02 19.30
N VAL A 389 14.23 -6.26 19.86
CA VAL A 389 14.23 -5.90 21.29
C VAL A 389 13.01 -5.03 21.62
N ASP A 390 12.74 -4.02 20.79
CA ASP A 390 11.64 -3.08 20.98
C ASP A 390 10.33 -3.61 20.36
N GLN A 391 10.43 -4.33 19.24
CA GLN A 391 9.29 -4.84 18.48
C GLN A 391 9.39 -6.36 18.23
N PRO A 392 9.11 -7.21 19.24
CA PRO A 392 9.33 -8.67 19.17
C PRO A 392 8.45 -9.41 18.15
N TRP A 393 7.47 -8.72 17.57
CA TRP A 393 6.56 -9.27 16.57
C TRP A 393 6.89 -8.82 15.14
N LEU A 394 7.93 -8.03 14.95
CA LEU A 394 8.39 -7.61 13.63
C LEU A 394 8.74 -8.84 12.79
N ARG A 395 8.09 -8.96 11.63
CA ARG A 395 8.25 -10.13 10.73
C ARG A 395 9.16 -9.85 9.57
N VAL A 396 9.23 -8.59 9.14
CA VAL A 396 9.88 -8.20 7.89
C VAL A 396 10.66 -6.91 8.11
N VAL A 397 11.95 -6.95 7.79
CA VAL A 397 12.86 -5.80 7.91
C VAL A 397 13.57 -5.58 6.58
N PRO A 398 13.61 -4.35 6.04
CA PRO A 398 14.36 -4.07 4.83
C PRO A 398 15.85 -3.99 5.16
N ALA A 399 16.70 -4.50 4.27
CA ALA A 399 18.14 -4.33 4.35
C ALA A 399 18.72 -4.07 2.96
N HIS A 400 19.77 -3.25 2.88
CA HIS A 400 20.55 -3.06 1.68
C HIS A 400 21.82 -3.90 1.82
N LEU A 401 21.88 -5.06 1.19
CA LEU A 401 23.01 -5.97 1.27
C LEU A 401 24.11 -5.55 0.30
N ARG A 402 25.35 -5.61 0.74
CA ARG A 402 26.54 -5.21 -0.03
C ARG A 402 27.15 -6.42 -0.73
N SER A 403 27.43 -6.27 -2.02
CA SER A 403 28.23 -7.20 -2.83
C SER A 403 27.86 -8.68 -2.62
N VAL A 404 26.56 -8.97 -2.66
CA VAL A 404 26.05 -10.33 -2.52
C VAL A 404 25.93 -11.00 -3.89
N ARG A 405 26.22 -12.29 -3.93
CA ARG A 405 26.11 -13.14 -5.13
C ARG A 405 25.07 -14.23 -4.91
N LEU A 406 24.26 -14.49 -5.93
CA LEU A 406 23.34 -15.63 -5.94
C LEU A 406 24.12 -16.94 -6.10
N ALA A 407 23.94 -17.86 -5.16
CA ALA A 407 24.40 -19.24 -5.24
C ALA A 407 23.17 -20.17 -5.33
N LEU A 408 23.07 -21.00 -6.37
CA LEU A 408 21.84 -21.79 -6.66
C LEU A 408 21.80 -23.16 -5.97
N ALA A 409 22.94 -23.76 -5.61
CA ALA A 409 23.02 -25.15 -5.15
C ALA A 409 23.76 -25.27 -3.80
N PRO A 410 23.34 -26.18 -2.89
CA PRO A 410 22.21 -27.13 -3.02
C PRO A 410 20.82 -26.49 -2.82
N ALA A 411 20.76 -25.29 -2.23
CA ALA A 411 19.56 -24.45 -2.17
C ALA A 411 19.94 -22.98 -2.46
N PRO A 412 19.03 -22.16 -3.00
CA PRO A 412 19.33 -20.77 -3.33
C PRO A 412 19.71 -19.92 -2.10
N LEU A 413 20.90 -19.29 -2.15
CA LEU A 413 21.43 -18.37 -1.13
C LEU A 413 21.87 -17.04 -1.77
N LEU A 414 21.74 -15.94 -1.03
CA LEU A 414 22.52 -14.72 -1.25
C LEU A 414 23.75 -14.76 -0.36
N VAL A 415 24.93 -14.80 -0.96
CA VAL A 415 26.21 -14.98 -0.27
C VAL A 415 27.04 -13.69 -0.36
N ASP A 416 27.49 -13.15 0.77
CA ASP A 416 28.37 -11.98 0.80
C ASP A 416 29.84 -12.33 0.54
N ALA A 417 30.69 -11.29 0.52
CA ALA A 417 32.13 -11.43 0.29
C ALA A 417 32.86 -12.25 1.36
N ASP A 418 32.30 -12.36 2.58
CA ASP A 418 32.86 -13.18 3.66
C ASP A 418 32.40 -14.64 3.58
N GLY A 419 31.61 -15.00 2.57
CA GLY A 419 31.07 -16.34 2.36
C GLY A 419 29.85 -16.64 3.24
N ARG A 420 29.26 -15.64 3.90
CA ARG A 420 28.05 -15.84 4.71
C ARG A 420 26.81 -15.76 3.82
N GLY A 421 25.98 -16.79 3.91
CA GLY A 421 24.80 -16.96 3.05
C GLY A 421 23.49 -16.78 3.81
N LEU A 422 22.56 -16.03 3.23
CA LEU A 422 21.16 -15.99 3.66
C LEU A 422 20.28 -16.75 2.65
N PRO A 423 19.46 -17.72 3.09
CA PRO A 423 18.58 -18.45 2.20
C PRO A 423 17.52 -17.55 1.59
N LEU A 424 17.22 -17.74 0.30
CA LEU A 424 16.14 -17.00 -0.33
C LEU A 424 14.77 -17.46 0.20
N ALA A 425 13.79 -16.57 0.10
CA ALA A 425 12.38 -16.91 0.23
C ALA A 425 11.98 -17.94 -0.85
N GLU A 426 11.05 -18.83 -0.52
CA GLU A 426 10.69 -19.97 -1.38
C GLU A 426 10.07 -19.55 -2.71
N ASP A 427 9.41 -18.39 -2.72
CA ASP A 427 8.77 -17.75 -3.88
C ASP A 427 9.70 -16.76 -4.61
N ALA A 428 10.98 -16.67 -4.27
CA ALA A 428 11.89 -15.72 -4.92
C ALA A 428 12.20 -16.14 -6.36
N ASP A 429 12.09 -15.20 -7.31
CA ASP A 429 12.51 -15.41 -8.69
C ASP A 429 14.04 -15.36 -8.83
N VAL A 430 14.65 -16.54 -8.65
CA VAL A 430 16.11 -16.74 -8.78
C VAL A 430 16.62 -16.48 -10.19
N TRP A 431 15.80 -16.64 -11.22
CA TRP A 431 16.23 -16.52 -12.62
C TRP A 431 16.28 -15.05 -13.05
N ALA A 432 15.29 -14.25 -12.66
CA ALA A 432 15.34 -12.80 -12.84
C ALA A 432 16.56 -12.20 -12.13
N LEU A 433 16.81 -12.61 -10.88
CA LEU A 433 17.98 -12.17 -10.13
C LEU A 433 19.30 -12.57 -10.81
N ALA A 434 19.41 -13.81 -11.29
CA ALA A 434 20.59 -14.29 -12.02
C ALA A 434 20.82 -13.49 -13.31
N ALA A 435 19.75 -13.22 -14.08
CA ALA A 435 19.81 -12.46 -15.32
C ALA A 435 20.24 -11.00 -15.11
N LEU A 436 19.72 -10.35 -14.06
CA LEU A 436 20.06 -8.96 -13.72
C LEU A 436 21.50 -8.80 -13.24
N THR A 437 22.01 -9.76 -12.49
CA THR A 437 23.36 -9.72 -11.91
C THR A 437 24.41 -10.31 -12.83
N GLY A 438 24.02 -11.11 -13.83
CA GLY A 438 24.94 -11.93 -14.63
C GLY A 438 25.72 -12.95 -13.80
N GLY A 439 25.25 -13.26 -12.58
CA GLY A 439 25.97 -14.07 -11.61
C GLY A 439 27.11 -13.35 -10.88
N HIS A 440 27.31 -12.06 -11.11
CA HIS A 440 28.32 -11.25 -10.41
C HIS A 440 27.78 -10.74 -9.06
N PRO A 441 28.67 -10.45 -8.09
CA PRO A 441 28.28 -9.75 -6.87
C PRO A 441 27.64 -8.39 -7.18
N ALA A 442 26.54 -8.09 -6.49
CA ALA A 442 25.83 -6.82 -6.60
C ALA A 442 25.32 -6.36 -5.23
N ASP A 443 25.07 -5.07 -5.08
CA ASP A 443 24.32 -4.58 -3.94
C ASP A 443 22.82 -4.86 -4.18
N VAL A 444 22.12 -5.32 -3.15
CA VAL A 444 20.73 -5.79 -3.29
C VAL A 444 19.91 -5.35 -2.08
N VAL A 445 18.83 -4.61 -2.32
CA VAL A 445 17.80 -4.39 -1.32
C VAL A 445 16.96 -5.66 -1.16
N VAL A 446 16.80 -6.11 0.07
CA VAL A 446 16.06 -7.31 0.44
C VAL A 446 15.08 -7.05 1.57
N GLU A 447 14.08 -7.92 1.69
CA GLU A 447 13.33 -8.13 2.91
C GLU A 447 13.89 -9.31 3.68
N LEU A 448 14.33 -9.09 4.92
CA LEU A 448 14.64 -10.13 5.89
C LEU A 448 13.35 -10.65 6.52
N GLN A 449 13.04 -11.92 6.33
CA GLN A 449 11.86 -12.61 6.86
C GLN A 449 12.28 -13.80 7.69
N GLY A 450 12.44 -13.59 9.00
CA GLY A 450 13.18 -14.53 9.84
C GLY A 450 14.60 -14.71 9.28
N ALA A 451 15.03 -15.96 9.07
CA ALA A 451 16.34 -16.25 8.51
C ALA A 451 16.42 -16.18 6.97
N ARG A 452 15.30 -15.92 6.27
CA ARG A 452 15.26 -15.87 4.81
C ARG A 452 15.29 -14.44 4.28
N VAL A 453 15.73 -14.27 3.03
CA VAL A 453 15.72 -12.99 2.32
C VAL A 453 14.87 -13.05 1.06
N ARG A 454 14.05 -12.03 0.82
CA ARG A 454 13.41 -11.80 -0.47
C ARG A 454 14.07 -10.62 -1.17
N PRO A 455 14.74 -10.82 -2.32
CA PRO A 455 15.26 -9.71 -3.13
C PRO A 455 14.13 -8.78 -3.60
N LEU A 456 14.35 -7.47 -3.50
CA LEU A 456 13.43 -6.45 -3.99
C LEU A 456 14.02 -5.66 -5.15
N THR A 457 15.28 -5.23 -5.02
CA THR A 457 15.91 -4.33 -6.02
C THR A 457 17.41 -4.56 -6.05
N VAL A 458 17.96 -4.70 -7.26
CA VAL A 458 19.41 -4.75 -7.48
C VAL A 458 19.92 -3.33 -7.71
N THR A 459 20.87 -2.90 -6.89
CA THR A 459 21.49 -1.59 -6.96
C THR A 459 22.89 -1.77 -7.56
N ARG A 460 23.16 -1.18 -8.73
CA ARG A 460 24.49 -1.25 -9.36
C ARG A 460 25.32 -0.03 -9.01
N ALA A 461 26.61 -0.25 -8.78
CA ALA A 461 27.60 0.81 -8.59
C ALA A 461 28.24 1.32 -9.90
N ASP A 462 27.98 0.73 -11.09
CA ASP A 462 28.73 1.07 -12.32
C ASP A 462 27.88 0.98 -13.63
N PRO A 463 27.88 2.01 -14.52
CA PRO A 463 27.08 2.09 -15.76
C PRO A 463 27.48 1.16 -16.92
N ALA A 464 28.58 0.40 -16.83
CA ALA A 464 29.18 -0.29 -17.97
C ALA A 464 28.42 -1.51 -18.55
N ALA A 465 27.20 -1.82 -18.09
CA ALA A 465 26.43 -2.99 -18.55
C ALA A 465 25.08 -2.68 -19.22
N GLY A 466 24.80 -1.42 -19.56
CA GLY A 466 23.65 -1.08 -20.42
C GLY A 466 22.26 -1.36 -19.83
N LEU A 467 22.15 -1.59 -18.52
CA LEU A 467 20.89 -1.64 -17.78
C LEU A 467 20.84 -0.46 -16.80
N ALA A 468 19.71 0.26 -16.78
CA ALA A 468 19.54 1.44 -15.94
C ALA A 468 19.65 1.10 -14.43
N PRO A 469 20.14 2.03 -13.58
CA PRO A 469 20.06 1.91 -12.13
C PRO A 469 18.60 1.67 -11.70
N GLY A 470 18.34 0.67 -10.85
CA GLY A 470 16.99 0.35 -10.37
C GLY A 470 16.28 -0.80 -11.10
N ALA A 471 17.02 -1.69 -11.77
CA ALA A 471 16.43 -2.86 -12.41
C ALA A 471 15.71 -3.76 -11.38
N VAL A 472 14.41 -3.95 -11.63
CA VAL A 472 13.42 -4.55 -10.73
C VAL A 472 13.52 -6.07 -10.76
N VAL A 473 13.57 -6.70 -9.59
CA VAL A 473 13.15 -8.11 -9.46
C VAL A 473 11.64 -8.07 -9.31
N VAL A 474 10.89 -8.38 -10.38
CA VAL A 474 9.46 -8.60 -10.29
C VAL A 474 9.27 -10.03 -9.80
N ALA A 475 8.73 -10.18 -8.60
CA ALA A 475 7.94 -11.37 -8.25
C ALA A 475 6.50 -11.12 -8.69
#